data_AF-A0A1I2AWA2-F1
#
_entry.id   AF-A0A1I2AWA2-F1
#
_cell.length_a   1.000
_cell.length_b   1.000
_cell.length_c   1.000
_cell.angle_alpha   90.00
_cell.angle_beta   90.00
_cell.angle_gamma   90.00
#
_symmetry.space_group_name_H-M   'P 1'
#
loop_
_entity.id
_entity.type
_entity.pdbx_description
1 polymer ?
#
loop_
_entity_poly.entity_id
_entity_poly.type
_entity_poly.pdbx_seq_one_letter_code
_entity_poly.pdbx_strand_id
1 'polypeptide(L)' 'MKTASTVAEMSLPVAMMAKEAVARAFETALAEDVRFERCLFHAVFATADQKEGMAAFVDERPPDFTHR' A
#
# COMPACT_ATOMS: atom_id res chain seq x y z
N MET A 1 -11.00 5.62 -18.33
CA MET A 1 -10.84 6.17 -16.97
C MET A 1 -11.07 5.18 -15.82
N LYS A 2 -11.67 3.99 -16.04
CA LYS A 2 -11.96 3.01 -14.97
C LYS A 2 -10.77 2.68 -14.05
N THR A 3 -9.59 2.47 -14.63
CA THR A 3 -8.37 2.17 -13.86
C THR A 3 -7.95 3.29 -12.92
N ALA A 4 -8.07 4.55 -13.35
CA ALA A 4 -7.73 5.70 -12.51
C ALA A 4 -8.69 5.81 -11.32
N SER A 5 -9.98 5.56 -11.53
CA SER A 5 -10.98 5.52 -10.46
C SER A 5 -10.67 4.42 -9.44
N THR A 6 -10.37 3.20 -9.88
CA THR A 6 -10.02 2.10 -8.96
C THR A 6 -8.77 2.41 -8.14
N VAL A 7 -7.75 3.04 -8.73
CA VAL A 7 -6.54 3.43 -7.98
C VAL A 7 -6.85 4.54 -6.97
N ALA A 8 -7.73 5.49 -7.32
CA ALA A 8 -8.12 6.58 -6.44
C ALA A 8 -9.00 6.12 -5.25
N GLU A 9 -9.70 4.99 -5.37
CA GLU A 9 -10.48 4.36 -4.30
C GLU A 9 -9.61 3.63 -3.26
N MET A 10 -8.32 3.40 -3.56
CA MET A 10 -7.40 2.76 -2.62
C MET A 10 -6.86 3.77 -1.60
N SER A 11 -6.31 3.27 -0.50
CA SER A 11 -5.59 4.10 0.47
C SER A 11 -4.42 4.86 -0.18
N LEU A 12 -4.48 6.19 -0.18
CA LEU A 12 -3.43 7.07 -0.71
C LEU A 12 -2.02 6.77 -0.18
N PRO A 13 -1.76 6.69 1.14
CA PRO A 13 -0.40 6.44 1.63
C PRO A 13 0.13 5.08 1.17
N VAL A 14 -0.71 4.03 1.20
CA VAL A 14 -0.35 2.69 0.73
C VAL A 14 -0.10 2.66 -0.78
N ALA A 15 -0.93 3.32 -1.58
CA ALA A 15 -0.75 3.39 -3.03
C ALA A 15 0.55 4.12 -3.41
N MET A 16 0.92 5.16 -2.67
CA MET A 16 2.20 5.84 -2.83
C MET A 16 3.38 4.94 -2.48
N MET A 17 3.32 4.22 -1.35
CA MET A 17 4.35 3.26 -0.94
C MET A 17 4.52 2.13 -1.96
N ALA A 18 3.41 1.57 -2.46
CA ALA A 18 3.44 0.53 -3.50
C ALA A 18 4.09 1.04 -4.80
N LYS A 19 3.77 2.28 -5.20
CA LYS A 19 4.42 2.92 -6.36
C LYS A 19 5.92 3.11 -6.14
N GLU A 20 6.33 3.51 -4.94
CA GLU A 20 7.73 3.71 -4.60
C GLU A 20 8.54 2.40 -4.64
N ALA A 21 7.99 1.32 -4.07
CA ALA A 21 8.60 -0.01 -4.14
C ALA A 21 8.87 -0.45 -5.59
N VAL A 22 7.87 -0.33 -6.46
CA VAL A 22 8.02 -0.69 -7.88
C VAL A 22 9.03 0.19 -8.61
N ALA A 23 9.06 1.49 -8.33
CA ALA A 23 10.02 2.40 -8.95
C ALA A 23 11.47 2.06 -8.54
N ARG A 24 11.69 1.65 -7.30
CA ARG A 24 13.01 1.38 -6.74
C ARG A 24 13.65 0.08 -7.26
N ALA A 25 12.84 -0.87 -7.72
CA ALA A 25 13.31 -2.10 -8.36
C ALA A 25 14.22 -1.85 -9.59
N PHE A 26 14.13 -0.67 -10.21
CA PHE A 26 14.98 -0.29 -11.35
C PHE A 26 16.28 0.42 -10.96
N GLU A 27 16.42 0.79 -9.68
CA GLU A 27 17.52 1.64 -9.18
C GLU A 27 18.52 0.85 -8.32
N THR A 28 18.16 -0.37 -7.88
CA THR A 28 18.96 -1.13 -6.91
C THR A 28 19.02 -2.63 -7.24
N ALA A 29 19.91 -3.36 -6.56
CA ALA A 29 19.99 -4.82 -6.71
C ALA A 29 18.84 -5.51 -5.95
N LEU A 30 18.42 -6.68 -6.43
CA LEU A 30 17.30 -7.45 -5.88
C LEU A 30 17.35 -7.63 -4.34
N ALA A 31 18.53 -7.93 -3.79
CA ALA A 31 18.66 -8.14 -2.34
C ALA A 31 18.45 -6.86 -1.52
N GLU A 32 18.76 -5.70 -2.07
CA GLU A 32 18.53 -4.40 -1.43
C GLU A 32 17.07 -3.99 -1.56
N ASP A 33 16.46 -4.22 -2.72
CA ASP A 33 15.06 -3.92 -2.97
C ASP A 33 14.15 -4.74 -2.05
N VAL A 34 14.38 -6.06 -1.93
CA VAL A 34 13.64 -6.93 -0.97
C VAL A 34 13.78 -6.46 0.48
N ARG A 35 14.94 -5.92 0.87
CA ARG A 35 15.12 -5.34 2.21
C ARG A 35 14.31 -4.06 2.37
N PHE A 36 14.29 -3.21 1.35
CA PHE A 36 13.50 -1.98 1.32
C PHE A 36 12.01 -2.29 1.40
N GLU A 37 11.49 -3.17 0.53
CA GLU A 37 10.09 -3.58 0.51
C GLU A 37 9.63 -4.12 1.87
N ARG A 38 10.45 -4.95 2.52
CA ARG A 38 10.13 -5.48 3.86
C ARG A 38 10.03 -4.38 4.90
N CYS A 39 10.97 -3.42 4.91
CA CYS A 39 10.92 -2.29 5.84
C CYS A 39 9.71 -1.38 5.56
N LEU A 40 9.43 -1.11 4.29
CA LEU A 40 8.29 -0.30 3.88
C LEU A 40 6.97 -0.97 4.27
N PHE A 41 6.86 -2.29 4.07
CA PHE A 41 5.71 -3.07 4.47
C PHE A 41 5.48 -3.04 5.98
N HIS A 42 6.53 -3.11 6.81
CA HIS A 42 6.37 -2.92 8.26
C HIS A 42 5.80 -1.54 8.62
N ALA A 43 6.19 -0.48 7.90
CA ALA A 43 5.67 0.86 8.12
C ALA A 43 4.18 0.98 7.78
N VAL A 44 3.67 0.19 6.84
CA VAL A 44 2.24 0.17 6.48
C VAL A 44 1.37 -0.21 7.69
N PHE A 45 1.84 -1.06 8.61
CA PHE A 45 1.08 -1.42 9.83
C PHE A 45 0.88 -0.26 10.82
N ALA A 46 1.59 0.86 10.63
CA ALA A 46 1.38 2.07 11.43
C ALA A 46 0.21 2.92 10.92
N THR A 47 -0.27 2.70 9.69
CA THR A 47 -1.36 3.50 9.10
C THR A 47 -2.73 3.04 9.61
N ALA A 48 -3.69 3.96 9.63
CA ALA A 48 -5.07 3.62 9.98
C ALA A 48 -5.70 2.78 8.87
N ASP A 49 -5.37 3.11 7.62
CA ASP A 49 -5.91 2.44 6.44
C ASP A 49 -5.49 0.96 6.35
N GLN A 50 -4.32 0.59 6.87
CA GLN A 50 -3.91 -0.82 6.94
C GLN A 50 -4.82 -1.63 7.87
N LYS A 51 -5.17 -1.06 9.03
CA LYS A 51 -6.03 -1.73 10.02
C LYS A 51 -7.46 -1.86 9.49
N GLU A 52 -7.97 -0.78 8.91
CA GLU A 52 -9.30 -0.75 8.30
C GLU A 52 -9.40 -1.70 7.10
N GLY A 53 -8.42 -1.71 6.20
CA GLY A 53 -8.40 -2.62 5.07
C GLY A 53 -8.41 -4.10 5.48
N MET A 54 -7.64 -4.47 6.52
CA MET A 54 -7.67 -5.83 7.06
C MET A 54 -8.99 -6.15 7.77
N ALA A 55 -9.54 -5.21 8.56
CA ALA A 55 -10.79 -5.41 9.27
C ALA A 55 -11.96 -5.57 8.28
N ALA A 56 -12.06 -4.67 7.29
CA ALA A 56 -13.08 -4.72 6.25
C ALA A 56 -13.04 -6.03 5.45
N PHE A 57 -11.84 -6.55 5.16
CA PHE A 57 -11.68 -7.85 4.51
C PHE A 57 -12.20 -9.00 5.36
N VAL A 58 -11.91 -9.02 6.66
CA VAL A 58 -12.41 -10.04 7.60
C VAL A 58 -13.92 -9.94 7.79
N ASP A 59 -14.46 -8.73 7.81
CA ASP A 59 -15.89 -8.44 7.99
C ASP A 59 -16.70 -8.51 6.68
N GLU A 60 -16.09 -8.90 5.56
CA GLU A 60 -16.70 -9.00 4.22
C GLU A 60 -17.44 -7.73 3.76
N ARG A 61 -16.90 -6.55 4.10
CA ARG A 61 -17.46 -5.24 3.77
C ARG A 61 -16.46 -4.41 2.95
N PRO A 62 -16.92 -3.39 2.20
CA PRO A 62 -16.00 -2.45 1.58
C PRO A 62 -15.21 -1.67 2.66
N PRO A 63 -13.91 -1.43 2.45
CA PRO A 63 -13.09 -0.62 3.35
C PRO A 63 -13.41 0.87 3.22
N ASP A 64 -13.36 1.59 4.34
CA ASP A 64 -13.51 3.04 4.39
C ASP A 64 -12.17 3.72 4.68
N PHE A 65 -11.40 4.01 3.62
CA PHE A 65 -10.07 4.59 3.78
C PHE A 65 -10.12 6.08 4.10
N THR A 66 -9.35 6.49 5.11
CA THR A 66 -9.23 7.89 5.55
C THR A 66 -7.98 8.59 5.01
N HIS A 67 -7.13 7.84 4.27
CA HIS A 67 -5.88 8.30 3.69
C HIS A 67 -4.84 8.70 4.73
N ARG A 68 -4.73 7.90 5.81
CA ARG A 68 -3.85 8.14 6.97
C ARG A 68 -3.20 6.87 7.49
#